data_AF-A0A1V4W5H7-F1
#
_entry.id   AF-A0A1V4W5H7-F1
#
_cell.length_a   1.000
_cell.length_b   1.000
_cell.length_c   1.000
_cell.angle_alpha   90.00
_cell.angle_beta   90.00
_cell.angle_gamma   90.00
#
_symmetry.space_group_name_H-M   'P 1'
#
loop_
_entity.id
_entity.type
_entity.pdbx_description
1 polymer ?
#
loop_
_entity_poly.entity_id
_entity_poly.type
_entity_poly.pdbx_seq_one_letter_code
_entity_poly.pdbx_strand_id
1 'polypeptide(L)'
;MKIILENELEKYAWDVMMAAHYKWEKNHGSSLQDQMSWYFEDLYKEETEKALKDEIERKLRENWGDEYGLTEEEYVAKGLESCGDDWEEDERKDYENELREDFKYLQDDIADDREGLKFNVEEKLRSLYYTFFNAPENLTVVYKDEIVQGAKR
;
A
#
# COMPACT_ATOMS: atom_id res chain seq x y z
N MET A 1 -16.40 -13.63 -1.09
CA MET A 1 -16.61 -14.10 -2.48
C MET A 1 -17.28 -15.48 -2.43
N LYS A 2 -18.16 -15.82 -3.39
CA LYS A 2 -18.96 -17.06 -3.40
C LYS A 2 -18.62 -17.90 -4.64
N ILE A 3 -18.43 -19.21 -4.45
CA ILE A 3 -18.25 -20.21 -5.52
C ILE A 3 -19.44 -21.18 -5.49
N ILE A 4 -19.97 -21.52 -6.67
CA ILE A 4 -21.03 -22.51 -6.85
C ILE A 4 -20.42 -23.69 -7.59
N LEU A 5 -20.54 -24.88 -7.01
CA LEU A 5 -20.11 -26.14 -7.60
C LEU A 5 -21.33 -26.85 -8.18
N GLU A 6 -21.30 -27.13 -9.47
CA GLU A 6 -22.46 -27.60 -10.24
C GLU A 6 -22.58 -29.13 -10.25
N ASN A 7 -21.50 -29.85 -9.99
CA ASN A 7 -21.45 -31.31 -10.11
C ASN A 7 -20.45 -31.98 -9.14
N GLU A 8 -20.49 -33.31 -9.05
CA GLU A 8 -19.61 -34.08 -8.14
C GLU A 8 -18.12 -33.98 -8.53
N LEU A 9 -17.81 -33.77 -9.81
CA LEU A 9 -16.42 -33.60 -10.25
C LEU A 9 -15.83 -32.29 -9.72
N GLU A 10 -16.59 -31.20 -9.78
CA GLU A 10 -16.19 -29.90 -9.23
C GLU A 10 -16.04 -29.94 -7.71
N LYS A 11 -16.93 -30.66 -7.01
CA LYS A 11 -16.78 -30.94 -5.58
C LYS A 11 -15.50 -31.69 -5.25
N TYR A 12 -15.25 -32.79 -5.95
CA TYR A 12 -14.02 -33.56 -5.79
C TYR A 12 -12.76 -32.71 -6.10
N ALA A 13 -12.79 -31.94 -7.20
CA ALA A 13 -11.70 -31.05 -7.57
C ALA A 13 -11.44 -29.99 -6.51
N TRP A 14 -12.49 -29.38 -5.95
CA TRP A 14 -12.41 -28.41 -4.85
C TRP A 14 -11.69 -29.01 -3.64
N ASP A 15 -12.10 -30.19 -3.18
CA ASP A 15 -11.50 -30.86 -2.02
C ASP A 15 -10.01 -31.17 -2.25
N VAL A 16 -9.66 -31.64 -3.45
CA VAL A 16 -8.26 -31.91 -3.83
C VAL A 16 -7.44 -30.61 -3.87
N MET A 17 -8.00 -29.54 -4.43
CA MET A 17 -7.35 -28.23 -4.50
C MET A 17 -7.12 -27.65 -3.10
N MET A 18 -8.10 -27.73 -2.19
CA MET A 18 -7.95 -27.32 -0.79
C MET A 18 -6.84 -28.10 -0.08
N ALA A 19 -6.80 -29.43 -0.27
CA ALA A 19 -5.76 -30.26 0.33
C ALA A 19 -4.36 -29.95 -0.26
N ALA A 20 -4.27 -29.66 -1.55
CA ALA A 20 -3.03 -29.26 -2.21
C ALA A 20 -2.56 -27.89 -1.71
N HIS A 21 -3.46 -26.92 -1.59
CA HIS A 21 -3.18 -25.58 -1.06
C HIS A 21 -2.60 -25.67 0.36
N TYR A 22 -3.29 -26.37 1.27
CA TYR A 22 -2.81 -26.57 2.63
C TYR A 22 -1.42 -27.23 2.71
N LYS A 23 -1.16 -28.23 1.86
CA LYS A 23 0.15 -28.88 1.78
C LYS A 23 1.22 -27.94 1.25
N TRP A 24 0.88 -27.13 0.24
CA TRP A 24 1.79 -26.14 -0.33
C TRP A 24 2.19 -25.10 0.69
N GLU A 25 1.22 -24.44 1.33
CA GLU A 25 1.47 -23.43 2.38
C GLU A 25 2.32 -23.99 3.51
N LYS A 26 2.04 -25.21 3.97
CA LYS A 26 2.84 -25.85 5.03
C LYS A 26 4.31 -26.06 4.64
N ASN A 27 4.58 -26.37 3.36
CA ASN A 27 5.92 -26.71 2.90
C ASN A 27 6.70 -25.50 2.37
N HIS A 28 5.99 -24.50 1.85
CA HIS A 28 6.58 -23.39 1.09
C HIS A 28 6.19 -22.01 1.62
N GLY A 29 5.38 -21.94 2.68
CA GLY A 29 4.96 -20.68 3.30
C GLY A 29 4.24 -19.75 2.33
N SER A 30 4.61 -18.48 2.37
CA SER A 30 4.07 -17.41 1.52
C SER A 30 4.62 -17.39 0.09
N SER A 31 5.38 -18.40 -0.36
CA SER A 31 6.00 -18.38 -1.69
C SER A 31 4.99 -18.27 -2.85
N LEU A 32 3.77 -18.79 -2.67
CA LEU A 32 2.71 -18.66 -3.66
C LEU A 32 2.24 -17.22 -3.80
N GLN A 33 2.19 -16.48 -2.69
CA GLN A 33 1.87 -15.05 -2.69
C GLN A 33 2.95 -14.25 -3.42
N ASP A 34 4.23 -14.55 -3.18
CA ASP A 34 5.34 -13.89 -3.85
C ASP A 34 5.33 -14.18 -5.37
N GLN A 35 5.05 -15.43 -5.77
CA GLN A 35 4.92 -15.79 -7.18
C GLN A 35 3.75 -15.08 -7.86
N MET A 36 2.60 -14.98 -7.20
CA MET A 36 1.46 -14.26 -7.76
C MET A 36 1.74 -12.76 -7.86
N SER A 37 2.37 -12.14 -6.85
CA SER A 37 2.79 -10.73 -6.93
C SER A 37 3.69 -10.52 -8.15
N TRP A 38 4.68 -11.39 -8.32
CA TRP A 38 5.60 -11.32 -9.46
C TRP A 38 4.88 -11.42 -10.80
N TYR A 39 3.91 -12.32 -10.97
CA TYR A 39 3.13 -12.42 -12.20
C TYR A 39 2.30 -11.17 -12.48
N PHE A 40 1.69 -10.57 -11.47
CA PHE A 40 0.92 -9.33 -11.64
C PHE A 40 1.82 -8.15 -12.03
N GLU A 41 2.97 -8.03 -11.35
CA GLU A 41 3.96 -7.00 -11.62
C GLU A 41 4.63 -7.17 -13.00
N ASP A 42 4.78 -8.39 -13.49
CA ASP A 42 5.36 -8.66 -14.82
C ASP A 42 4.33 -8.42 -15.94
N LEU A 43 3.10 -8.94 -15.79
CA LEU A 43 2.07 -8.86 -16.82
C LEU A 43 1.41 -7.47 -16.93
N TYR A 44 1.30 -6.75 -15.81
CA TYR A 44 0.66 -5.42 -15.71
C TYR A 44 1.61 -4.40 -15.11
N LYS A 45 2.87 -4.46 -15.53
CA LYS A 45 3.95 -3.65 -14.94
C LYS A 45 3.62 -2.16 -14.92
N GLU A 46 3.28 -1.60 -16.07
CA GLU A 46 3.05 -0.15 -16.20
C GLU A 46 1.85 0.31 -15.37
N GLU A 47 0.77 -0.45 -15.38
CA GLU A 47 -0.43 -0.16 -14.58
C GLU A 47 -0.16 -0.29 -13.09
N THR A 48 0.59 -1.31 -12.68
CA THR A 48 0.93 -1.56 -11.28
C THR A 48 1.87 -0.49 -10.75
N GLU A 49 2.94 -0.17 -11.48
CA GLU A 49 3.87 0.91 -11.12
C GLU A 49 3.14 2.26 -11.00
N LYS A 50 2.24 2.56 -11.94
CA LYS A 50 1.42 3.77 -11.87
C LYS A 50 0.51 3.79 -10.65
N ALA A 51 -0.22 2.70 -10.40
CA ALA A 51 -1.13 2.61 -9.26
C ALA A 51 -0.39 2.73 -7.91
N LEU A 52 0.78 2.10 -7.79
CA LEU A 52 1.65 2.21 -6.61
C LEU A 52 2.11 3.65 -6.40
N LYS A 53 2.61 4.31 -7.47
CA LYS A 53 3.05 5.71 -7.40
C LYS A 53 1.90 6.64 -7.00
N ASP A 54 0.74 6.51 -7.63
CA ASP A 54 -0.43 7.35 -7.36
C ASP A 54 -0.91 7.18 -5.90
N GLU A 55 -0.88 5.96 -5.36
CA GLU A 55 -1.25 5.66 -3.98
C GLU A 55 -0.24 6.19 -2.95
N ILE A 56 1.06 6.08 -3.23
CA ILE A 56 2.11 6.66 -2.37
C ILE A 56 1.99 8.19 -2.35
N GLU A 57 1.85 8.81 -3.52
CA GLU A 57 1.67 10.26 -3.66
C GLU A 57 0.40 10.76 -2.96
N ARG A 58 -0.70 10.00 -3.02
CA ARG A 58 -1.92 10.29 -2.27
C ARG A 58 -1.68 10.28 -0.77
N LYS A 59 -1.01 9.24 -0.24
CA LYS A 59 -0.72 9.13 1.20
C LYS A 59 0.26 10.17 1.70
N LEU A 60 1.27 10.52 0.92
CA LEU A 60 2.19 11.60 1.26
C LEU A 60 1.46 12.93 1.37
N ARG A 61 0.55 13.23 0.44
CA ARG A 61 -0.35 14.40 0.54
C ARG A 61 -1.25 14.35 1.78
N GLU A 62 -1.71 13.17 2.19
CA GLU A 62 -2.52 13.02 3.40
C GLU A 62 -1.71 13.20 4.69
N ASN A 63 -0.46 12.75 4.72
CA ASN A 63 0.42 12.88 5.88
C ASN A 63 0.93 14.31 6.08
N TRP A 64 1.37 14.94 4.98
CA TRP A 64 2.10 16.22 5.01
C TRP A 64 1.26 17.42 4.57
N GLY A 65 0.06 17.19 4.03
CA GLY A 65 -0.89 18.25 3.70
C GLY A 65 -0.31 19.32 2.80
N ASP A 66 -0.46 20.58 3.21
CA ASP A 66 -0.01 21.77 2.46
C ASP A 66 1.52 21.94 2.45
N GLU A 67 2.26 21.20 3.27
CA GLU A 67 3.73 21.21 3.25
C GLU A 67 4.28 20.29 2.16
N TYR A 68 3.46 19.34 1.69
CA TYR A 68 3.83 18.42 0.64
C TYR A 68 3.95 19.13 -0.72
N GLY A 69 5.18 19.27 -1.20
CA GLY A 69 5.47 19.80 -2.53
C GLY A 69 5.72 21.31 -2.61
N LEU A 70 5.86 21.98 -1.46
CA LEU A 70 6.36 23.35 -1.43
C LEU A 70 7.81 23.42 -1.93
N THR A 71 8.16 24.51 -2.59
CA THR A 71 9.57 24.86 -2.79
C THR A 71 10.17 25.46 -1.52
N GLU A 72 11.49 25.53 -1.44
CA GLU A 72 12.18 26.16 -0.31
C GLU A 72 11.69 27.61 -0.13
N GLU A 73 11.53 28.35 -1.22
CA GLU A 73 11.06 29.73 -1.20
C GLU A 73 9.61 29.86 -0.74
N GLU A 74 8.72 28.94 -1.13
CA GLU A 74 7.32 28.93 -0.67
C GLU A 74 7.23 28.60 0.81
N TYR A 75 8.03 27.64 1.28
CA TYR A 75 8.12 27.29 2.70
C TYR A 75 8.63 28.46 3.54
N VAL A 76 9.73 29.08 3.11
CA VAL A 76 10.31 30.26 3.78
C VAL A 76 9.33 31.43 3.77
N ALA A 77 8.67 31.72 2.64
CA ALA A 77 7.68 32.80 2.57
C ALA A 77 6.51 32.57 3.53
N LYS A 78 6.01 31.34 3.62
CA LYS A 78 4.95 30.95 4.56
C LYS A 78 5.39 31.09 6.02
N GLY A 79 6.64 30.72 6.33
CA GLY A 79 7.22 30.93 7.67
C GLY A 79 7.34 32.42 8.01
N LEU A 80 7.85 33.22 7.08
CA LEU A 80 8.02 34.67 7.26
C LEU A 80 6.69 35.45 7.30
N GLU A 81 5.60 34.93 6.74
CA GLU A 81 4.26 35.54 6.88
C GLU A 81 3.80 35.57 8.36
N SER A 82 4.32 34.65 9.18
CA SER A 82 4.06 34.64 10.63
C SER A 82 4.84 35.70 11.41
N CYS A 83 5.91 36.24 10.82
CA CYS A 83 6.67 37.35 11.37
C CYS A 83 5.94 38.66 11.03
N GLY A 84 5.29 39.28 12.00
CA GLY A 84 4.71 40.61 11.83
C GLY A 84 5.75 41.69 11.50
N ASP A 85 5.29 42.92 11.27
CA ASP A 85 6.13 44.05 10.84
C ASP A 85 7.16 44.54 11.89
N ASP A 86 7.10 44.02 13.12
CA ASP A 86 7.89 44.51 14.26
C ASP A 86 9.29 43.87 14.39
N TRP A 87 9.65 42.94 13.51
CA TRP A 87 10.94 42.26 13.55
C TRP A 87 12.06 43.14 13.01
N GLU A 88 13.21 43.16 13.70
CA GLU A 88 14.40 43.81 13.17
C GLU A 88 14.93 43.06 11.92
N GLU A 89 15.59 43.77 11.00
CA GLU A 89 16.03 43.21 9.72
C GLU A 89 17.01 42.03 9.92
N ASP A 90 17.89 42.13 10.90
CA ASP A 90 18.85 41.07 11.25
C ASP A 90 18.14 39.85 11.84
N GLU A 91 17.16 40.04 12.75
CA GLU A 91 16.37 38.96 13.34
C GLU A 91 15.56 38.20 12.27
N ARG A 92 14.97 38.93 11.33
CA ARG A 92 14.22 38.35 10.21
C ARG A 92 15.12 37.50 9.31
N LYS A 93 16.35 37.94 9.08
CA LYS A 93 17.32 37.23 8.24
C LYS A 93 17.86 35.97 8.91
N ASP A 94 18.08 36.02 10.22
CA ASP A 94 18.46 34.84 10.99
C ASP A 94 17.35 33.78 10.94
N TYR A 95 16.09 34.19 11.15
CA TYR A 95 14.94 33.29 11.04
C TYR A 95 14.73 32.74 9.62
N GLU A 96 14.98 33.55 8.57
CA GLU A 96 14.97 33.05 7.18
C GLU A 96 15.98 31.90 6.99
N ASN A 97 17.18 32.01 7.57
CA ASN A 97 18.17 30.94 7.48
C ASN A 97 17.72 29.68 8.24
N GLU A 98 17.12 29.85 9.42
CA GLU A 98 16.53 28.73 10.19
C GLU A 98 15.46 28.00 9.35
N LEU A 99 14.54 28.73 8.72
CA LEU A 99 13.51 28.15 7.85
C LEU A 99 14.09 27.37 6.66
N ARG A 100 15.22 27.83 6.09
CA ARG A 100 15.91 27.12 5.01
C ARG A 100 16.59 25.83 5.50
N GLU A 101 17.04 25.79 6.75
CA GLU A 101 17.55 24.57 7.36
C GLU A 101 16.40 23.60 7.67
N ASP A 102 15.31 24.09 8.26
CA ASP A 102 14.10 23.31 8.55
C ASP A 102 13.50 22.70 7.28
N PHE A 103 13.51 23.43 6.16
CA PHE A 103 13.04 22.89 4.88
C PHE A 103 13.85 21.67 4.42
N LYS A 104 15.16 21.62 4.69
CA LYS A 104 15.98 20.45 4.34
C LYS A 104 15.58 19.24 5.18
N TYR A 105 15.38 19.43 6.48
CA TYR A 105 14.89 18.38 7.37
C TYR A 105 13.51 17.88 6.94
N LEU A 106 12.60 18.78 6.58
CA LEU A 106 11.29 18.43 6.03
C LEU A 106 11.40 17.56 4.76
N GLN A 107 12.30 17.91 3.83
CA GLN A 107 12.52 17.12 2.61
C GLN A 107 13.07 15.71 2.92
N ASP A 108 13.99 15.61 3.89
CA ASP A 108 14.52 14.33 4.35
C ASP A 108 13.42 13.47 4.99
N ASP A 109 12.59 14.04 5.86
CA ASP A 109 11.47 13.33 6.49
C ASP A 109 10.44 12.85 5.45
N ILE A 110 10.10 13.68 4.46
CA ILE A 110 9.20 13.30 3.36
C ILE A 110 9.80 12.15 2.53
N ALA A 111 11.12 12.15 2.33
CA ALA A 111 11.81 11.10 1.58
C ALA A 111 11.80 9.76 2.35
N ASP A 112 12.06 9.81 3.66
CA ASP A 112 12.01 8.64 4.54
C ASP A 112 10.58 8.06 4.58
N ASP A 113 9.57 8.93 4.72
CA ASP A 113 8.15 8.54 4.68
C ASP A 113 7.78 7.88 3.34
N ARG A 114 8.29 8.41 2.23
CA ARG A 114 8.05 7.86 0.90
C ARG A 114 8.60 6.43 0.78
N GLU A 115 9.80 6.18 1.28
CA GLU A 115 10.39 4.84 1.29
C GLU A 115 9.58 3.88 2.17
N GLY A 116 9.22 4.30 3.39
CA GLY A 116 8.39 3.51 4.29
C GLY A 116 7.00 3.22 3.71
N LEU A 117 6.38 4.20 3.06
CA LEU A 117 5.09 4.03 2.39
C LEU A 117 5.17 3.08 1.21
N LYS A 118 6.26 3.11 0.43
CA LYS A 118 6.46 2.18 -0.68
C LYS A 118 6.38 0.73 -0.20
N PHE A 119 7.18 0.39 0.81
CA PHE A 119 7.15 -0.96 1.41
C PHE A 119 5.75 -1.32 1.91
N ASN A 120 5.10 -0.42 2.63
CA ASN A 120 3.76 -0.67 3.20
C ASN A 120 2.66 -0.85 2.14
N VAL A 121 2.71 -0.11 1.04
CA VAL A 121 1.73 -0.22 -0.05
C VAL A 121 1.95 -1.52 -0.83
N GLU A 122 3.20 -1.86 -1.15
CA GLU A 122 3.57 -3.11 -1.82
C GLU A 122 3.15 -4.33 -0.98
N GLU A 123 3.43 -4.33 0.32
CA GLU A 123 2.99 -5.39 1.25
C GLU A 123 1.46 -5.54 1.29
N LYS A 124 0.73 -4.43 1.30
CA LYS A 124 -0.75 -4.45 1.27
C LYS A 124 -1.28 -5.02 -0.03
N LEU A 125 -0.70 -4.63 -1.17
CA LEU A 125 -1.07 -5.17 -2.47
C LEU A 125 -0.79 -6.67 -2.54
N ARG A 126 0.39 -7.08 -2.06
CA ARG A 126 0.78 -8.48 -1.96
C ARG A 126 -0.20 -9.29 -1.08
N SER A 127 -0.64 -8.73 0.04
CA SER A 127 -1.65 -9.34 0.92
C SER A 127 -3.03 -9.47 0.25
N LEU A 128 -3.38 -8.50 -0.60
CA LEU A 128 -4.58 -8.54 -1.42
C LEU A 128 -4.56 -9.70 -2.42
N TYR A 129 -3.43 -9.91 -3.11
CA TYR A 129 -3.25 -11.07 -4.00
C TYR A 129 -3.37 -12.39 -3.24
N TYR A 130 -2.77 -12.48 -2.06
CA TYR A 130 -2.94 -13.66 -1.19
C TYR A 130 -4.42 -13.89 -0.85
N THR A 131 -5.13 -12.84 -0.43
CA THR A 131 -6.57 -12.97 -0.09
C THR A 131 -7.41 -13.40 -1.29
N PHE A 132 -7.10 -12.91 -2.49
CA PHE A 132 -7.88 -13.21 -3.69
C PHE A 132 -7.60 -14.63 -4.23
N PHE A 133 -6.33 -15.04 -4.30
CA PHE A 133 -5.93 -16.32 -4.92
C PHE A 133 -5.75 -17.46 -3.92
N ASN A 134 -5.35 -17.14 -2.69
CA ASN A 134 -4.75 -18.08 -1.73
C ASN A 134 -5.41 -18.05 -0.35
N ALA A 135 -6.58 -17.43 -0.20
CA ALA A 135 -7.43 -17.62 0.98
C ALA A 135 -8.71 -18.38 0.62
N PRO A 136 -8.60 -19.58 -0.01
CA PRO A 136 -9.78 -20.32 -0.42
C PRO A 136 -10.66 -20.69 0.79
N GLU A 137 -10.12 -20.78 2.01
CA GLU A 137 -10.84 -20.95 3.28
C GLU A 137 -11.76 -19.78 3.65
N ASN A 138 -11.54 -18.60 3.06
CA ASN A 138 -12.41 -17.43 3.23
C ASN A 138 -13.51 -17.36 2.16
N LEU A 139 -13.61 -18.37 1.29
CA LEU A 139 -14.67 -18.47 0.29
C LEU A 139 -15.86 -19.24 0.85
N THR A 140 -17.06 -18.75 0.50
CA THR A 140 -18.28 -19.52 0.70
C THR A 140 -18.50 -20.40 -0.52
N VAL A 141 -18.52 -21.72 -0.31
CA VAL A 141 -18.63 -22.71 -1.38
C VAL A 141 -19.95 -23.45 -1.20
N VAL A 142 -20.76 -23.44 -2.26
CA VAL A 142 -22.08 -24.05 -2.29
C VAL A 142 -22.12 -25.20 -3.28
N TYR A 143 -22.66 -26.33 -2.85
CA TYR A 143 -22.90 -27.51 -3.68
C TYR A 143 -24.34 -27.99 -3.48
N LYS A 144 -25.13 -28.10 -4.55
CA LYS A 144 -26.56 -28.50 -4.48
C LYS A 144 -27.33 -27.72 -3.39
N ASP A 145 -27.18 -26.39 -3.39
CA ASP A 145 -27.77 -25.46 -2.40
C ASP A 145 -27.29 -25.61 -0.94
N GLU A 146 -26.36 -26.53 -0.65
CA GLU A 146 -25.73 -26.70 0.66
C GLU A 146 -24.39 -25.95 0.75
N ILE A 147 -24.14 -25.26 1.85
CA ILE A 147 -22.83 -24.64 2.13
C ILE A 147 -21.87 -25.74 2.58
N VAL A 148 -20.93 -26.12 1.72
CA VAL A 148 -19.90 -27.13 2.01
C VAL A 148 -18.63 -26.51 2.60
N GLN A 149 -18.44 -25.21 2.42
CA GLN A 149 -17.41 -24.43 3.10
C GLN A 149 -17.94 -23.03 3.38
N GLY A 150 -17.90 -22.60 4.64
CA GLY A 150 -18.25 -21.24 5.05
C GLY A 150 -17.02 -20.35 5.11
N ALA A 151 -17.14 -19.11 4.64
CA ALA A 151 -16.09 -18.11 4.84
C ALA A 151 -15.85 -17.92 6.34
N LYS A 152 -14.60 -18.05 6.81
CA LYS A 152 -14.25 -17.63 8.17
C LYS A 152 -14.39 -16.11 8.25
N ARG A 153 -15.21 -15.65 9.20
CA ARG A 153 -15.38 -14.22 9.52
C ARG A 153 -14.23 -13.75 10.38
#